data_AF-A0A1X1RMI1-F1
#
_entry.id   AF-A0A1X1RMI1-F1
#
_cell.length_a   1.000
_cell.length_b   1.000
_cell.length_c   1.000
_cell.angle_alpha   90.00
_cell.angle_beta   90.00
_cell.angle_gamma   90.00
#
_symmetry.space_group_name_H-M   'P 1'
#
loop_
_entity.id
_entity.type
_entity.pdbx_description
1 polymer ?
#
loop_
_entity_poly.entity_id
_entity_poly.type
_entity_poly.pdbx_seq_one_letter_code
_entity_poly.pdbx_strand_id
1 'polypeptide(L)'
;MRHERIRGLVEKNSEQAVIDATAATFAEIDDERALKLLTKLSGIWTAIGSTALMAHDPARFTVYDGQASKSLRALNYPAKRDSWIDHLHGCRAVAADTGHSLRTVDHALFTAKGRLTLPGLK
;
A
#
# COMPACT_ATOMS: atom_id res chain seq x y z
N MET A 1 -13.73 20.01 7.53
CA MET A 1 -14.73 18.93 7.34
C MET A 1 -14.17 17.51 7.15
N ARG A 2 -13.56 17.10 6.02
CA ARG A 2 -13.09 15.70 5.85
C ARG A 2 -11.98 15.30 6.83
N HIS A 3 -11.02 16.20 7.08
CA HIS A 3 -9.91 15.96 8.01
C HIS A 3 -10.34 15.85 9.48
N GLU A 4 -11.28 16.69 9.94
CA GLU A 4 -11.81 16.62 11.32
C GLU A 4 -12.59 15.33 11.55
N ARG A 5 -13.35 14.88 10.55
CA ARG A 5 -14.07 13.61 10.61
C ARG A 5 -13.14 12.40 10.70
N ILE A 6 -12.01 12.43 9.99
CA ILE A 6 -10.98 11.37 10.07
C ILE A 6 -10.31 11.39 11.44
N ARG A 7 -9.95 12.58 11.96
CA ARG A 7 -9.35 12.72 13.29
C ARG A 7 -10.25 12.12 14.37
N GLY A 8 -11.53 12.49 14.38
CA GLY A 8 -12.50 11.93 15.32
C GLY A 8 -12.81 10.45 15.13
N LEU A 9 -12.42 9.82 14.02
CA LEU A 9 -12.46 8.36 13.86
C LEU A 9 -11.21 7.71 14.45
N VAL A 10 -10.03 8.29 14.22
CA VAL A 10 -8.76 7.79 14.75
C VAL A 10 -8.76 7.87 16.28
N GLU A 11 -9.26 8.96 16.85
CA GLU A 11 -9.39 9.17 18.31
C GLU A 11 -10.31 8.15 19.00
N LYS A 12 -11.14 7.40 18.27
CA LYS A 12 -11.97 6.33 18.84
C LYS A 12 -11.20 5.04 19.11
N ASN A 13 -10.00 4.89 18.56
CA ASN A 13 -9.18 3.73 18.84
C ASN A 13 -8.48 3.95 20.18
N SER A 14 -8.61 3.00 21.10
CA SER A 14 -7.77 2.99 22.30
C SER A 14 -6.32 2.69 21.92
N GLU A 15 -5.39 3.18 22.73
CA GLU A 15 -3.96 2.87 22.55
C GLU A 15 -3.70 1.36 22.52
N GLN A 16 -4.31 0.62 23.44
CA GLN A 16 -4.20 -0.84 23.47
C GLN A 16 -4.72 -1.50 22.18
N ALA A 17 -5.84 -1.03 21.61
CA ALA A 17 -6.35 -1.58 20.36
C ALA A 17 -5.38 -1.32 19.20
N VAL A 18 -4.70 -0.17 19.17
CA VAL A 18 -3.66 0.13 18.17
C VAL A 18 -2.46 -0.78 18.35
N ILE A 19 -1.99 -0.99 19.59
CA ILE A 19 -0.88 -1.89 19.90
C ILE A 19 -1.22 -3.32 19.47
N ASP A 20 -2.38 -3.83 19.86
CA ASP A 20 -2.81 -5.20 19.55
C ASP A 20 -2.96 -5.41 18.04
N ALA A 21 -3.59 -4.45 17.35
CA ALA A 21 -3.79 -4.52 15.91
C ALA A 21 -2.46 -4.46 15.14
N THR A 22 -1.53 -3.60 15.54
CA THR A 22 -0.22 -3.48 14.87
C THR A 22 0.65 -4.71 15.15
N ALA A 23 0.69 -5.22 16.38
CA ALA A 23 1.40 -6.44 16.73
C ALA A 23 0.88 -7.65 15.94
N ALA A 24 -0.44 -7.85 15.89
CA ALA A 24 -1.05 -8.92 15.11
C ALA A 24 -0.78 -8.76 13.60
N THR A 25 -0.83 -7.53 13.09
CA THR A 25 -0.56 -7.22 11.69
C THR A 25 0.88 -7.57 11.31
N PHE A 26 1.86 -7.16 12.11
CA PHE A 26 3.27 -7.33 11.78
C PHE A 26 3.75 -8.77 11.92
N ALA A 27 3.04 -9.58 12.71
CA ALA A 27 3.26 -11.03 12.77
C ALA A 27 2.56 -11.81 11.63
N GLU A 28 1.68 -11.18 10.85
CA GLU A 28 0.89 -11.86 9.82
C GLU A 28 1.69 -12.08 8.53
N ILE A 29 1.61 -13.29 7.98
CA ILE A 29 2.33 -13.74 6.78
C ILE A 29 1.47 -13.55 5.53
N ASP A 30 0.15 -13.65 5.66
CA ASP A 30 -0.76 -13.38 4.56
C ASP A 30 -0.93 -11.87 4.37
N ASP A 31 -0.50 -11.35 3.23
CA ASP A 31 -0.51 -9.91 2.95
C ASP A 31 -1.92 -9.31 3.03
N GLU A 32 -2.93 -10.00 2.47
CA GLU A 32 -4.31 -9.52 2.47
C GLU A 32 -4.87 -9.46 3.90
N ARG A 33 -4.56 -10.46 4.72
CA ARG A 33 -4.94 -10.49 6.14
C ARG A 33 -4.22 -9.41 6.94
N ALA A 34 -2.95 -9.14 6.68
CA ALA A 34 -2.20 -8.09 7.34
C ALA A 34 -2.89 -6.73 7.15
N LEU A 35 -3.28 -6.39 5.92
CA LEU A 35 -4.06 -5.17 5.70
C LEU A 35 -5.43 -5.21 6.38
N LYS A 36 -6.15 -6.34 6.27
CA LYS A 36 -7.48 -6.49 6.89
C LYS A 36 -7.43 -6.24 8.40
N LEU A 37 -6.38 -6.68 9.09
CA LEU A 37 -6.18 -6.44 10.53
C LEU A 37 -6.10 -4.95 10.85
N LEU A 38 -5.30 -4.17 10.09
CA LEU A 38 -5.22 -2.71 10.28
C LEU A 38 -6.53 -2.00 9.97
N THR A 39 -7.28 -2.46 8.95
CA THR A 39 -8.56 -1.82 8.58
C THR A 39 -9.69 -2.04 9.59
N LYS A 40 -9.46 -2.85 10.64
CA LYS A 40 -10.38 -2.94 11.79
C LYS A 40 -10.31 -1.71 12.68
N LEU A 41 -9.21 -0.94 12.63
CA LEU A 41 -9.08 0.32 13.35
C LEU A 41 -9.94 1.41 12.68
N SER A 42 -10.64 2.19 13.51
CA SER A 42 -11.48 3.29 13.05
C SER A 42 -10.65 4.35 12.34
N GLY A 43 -11.08 4.76 11.15
CA GLY A 43 -10.37 5.76 10.35
C GLY A 43 -9.17 5.21 9.58
N ILE A 44 -8.93 3.89 9.59
CA ILE A 44 -7.88 3.23 8.80
C ILE A 44 -8.53 2.47 7.65
N TRP A 45 -8.38 2.99 6.43
CA TRP A 45 -8.80 2.32 5.20
C TRP A 45 -7.57 1.85 4.40
N THR A 46 -7.79 1.10 3.32
CA THR A 46 -6.75 0.48 2.47
C THR A 46 -5.54 1.37 2.20
N ALA A 47 -5.74 2.64 1.81
CA ALA A 47 -4.63 3.54 1.51
C ALA A 47 -3.78 3.90 2.75
N ILE A 48 -4.42 4.12 3.91
CA ILE A 48 -3.69 4.39 5.16
C ILE A 48 -3.04 3.10 5.69
N GLY A 49 -3.77 1.98 5.69
CA GLY A 49 -3.26 0.69 6.14
C GLY A 49 -2.04 0.24 5.33
N SER A 50 -2.09 0.33 4.01
CA SER A 50 -0.96 0.02 3.13
C SER A 50 0.23 0.97 3.34
N THR A 51 -0.02 2.24 3.67
CA THR A 51 1.06 3.18 4.05
C THR A 51 1.76 2.74 5.34
N ALA A 52 0.99 2.31 6.36
CA ALA A 52 1.56 1.81 7.61
C ALA A 52 2.36 0.51 7.40
N LEU A 53 1.84 -0.41 6.57
CA LEU A 53 2.55 -1.64 6.18
C LEU A 53 3.87 -1.33 5.45
N MET A 54 3.85 -0.43 4.46
CA MET A 54 5.05 -0.02 3.73
C MET A 54 6.07 0.67 4.65
N ALA A 55 5.62 1.49 5.59
CA ALA A 55 6.52 2.13 6.55
C ALA A 55 7.18 1.13 7.50
N HIS A 56 6.50 0.04 7.85
CA HIS A 56 7.02 -1.04 8.69
C HIS A 56 8.00 -1.95 7.92
N ASP A 57 7.60 -2.42 6.73
CA ASP A 57 8.39 -3.31 5.89
C ASP A 57 8.32 -2.87 4.40
N PRO A 58 9.22 -1.98 3.97
CA PRO A 58 9.25 -1.47 2.59
C PRO A 58 9.79 -2.49 1.58
N ALA A 59 10.36 -3.62 2.05
CA ALA A 59 10.77 -4.71 1.17
C ALA A 59 9.56 -5.59 0.79
N ARG A 60 8.55 -5.65 1.65
CA ARG A 60 7.36 -6.50 1.48
C ARG A 60 6.15 -5.76 0.92
N PHE A 61 5.92 -4.49 1.30
CA PHE A 61 4.69 -3.77 1.00
C PHE A 61 4.88 -2.47 0.22
N THR A 62 3.81 -2.01 -0.44
CA THR A 62 3.73 -0.75 -1.19
C THR A 62 2.55 0.08 -0.73
N VAL A 63 2.53 1.38 -1.07
CA VAL A 63 1.38 2.24 -0.80
C VAL A 63 0.31 1.99 -1.86
N TYR A 64 -0.93 1.72 -1.44
CA TYR A 64 -2.04 1.63 -2.37
C TYR A 64 -2.41 3.02 -2.91
N ASP A 65 -1.90 3.33 -4.10
CA ASP A 65 -2.12 4.63 -4.76
C ASP A 65 -2.76 4.46 -6.15
N GLY A 66 -3.69 5.37 -6.47
CA GLY A 66 -4.43 5.35 -7.72
C GLY A 66 -3.57 5.66 -8.95
N GLN A 67 -2.56 6.53 -8.82
CA GLN A 67 -1.62 6.87 -9.88
C GLN A 67 -0.62 5.77 -10.12
N ALA A 68 -0.08 5.16 -9.07
CA ALA A 68 0.76 3.97 -9.20
C ALA A 68 0.00 2.82 -9.90
N SER A 69 -1.26 2.58 -9.49
CA SER A 69 -2.13 1.59 -10.15
C SER A 69 -2.43 1.93 -11.62
N LYS A 70 -2.53 3.21 -11.96
CA LYS A 70 -2.67 3.67 -13.35
C LYS A 70 -1.41 3.37 -14.16
N SER A 71 -0.22 3.59 -13.58
CA SER A 71 1.06 3.25 -14.20
C SER A 71 1.21 1.75 -14.43
N LEU A 72 0.87 0.91 -13.44
CA LEU A 72 0.87 -0.55 -13.59
C LEU A 72 0.01 -1.00 -14.77
N ARG A 73 -1.23 -0.51 -14.87
CA ARG A 73 -2.12 -0.84 -16.00
C ARG A 73 -1.58 -0.36 -17.34
N ALA A 74 -0.99 0.84 -17.40
CA ALA A 74 -0.41 1.36 -18.63
C ALA A 74 0.76 0.48 -19.11
N LEU A 75 1.50 -0.12 -18.17
CA LEU A 75 2.61 -1.03 -18.41
C LEU A 75 2.18 -2.50 -18.54
N ASN A 76 0.88 -2.80 -18.60
CA ASN A 76 0.31 -4.15 -18.67
C ASN A 76 0.64 -5.08 -17.49
N TYR A 77 0.89 -4.52 -16.30
CA TYR A 77 0.99 -5.28 -15.05
C TYR A 77 -0.35 -5.40 -14.33
N PRO A 78 -0.54 -6.43 -13.47
CA PRO A 78 -1.73 -6.57 -12.64
C PRO A 78 -2.00 -5.32 -11.79
N ALA A 79 -3.20 -4.76 -11.87
CA ALA A 79 -3.68 -3.66 -11.02
C ALA A 79 -5.19 -3.45 -11.24
N LYS A 80 -5.99 -4.44 -10.84
CA LYS A 80 -7.45 -4.33 -10.89
C LYS A 80 -7.91 -3.15 -10.05
N ARG A 81 -8.92 -2.43 -10.53
CA ARG A 81 -9.52 -1.32 -9.78
C ARG A 81 -10.05 -1.84 -8.44
N ASP A 82 -9.82 -1.09 -7.38
CA ASP A 82 -10.27 -1.38 -6.01
C ASP A 82 -9.69 -2.68 -5.42
N SER A 83 -8.58 -3.18 -5.96
CA SER A 83 -7.87 -4.36 -5.46
C SER A 83 -6.45 -3.99 -5.06
N TRP A 84 -6.21 -3.89 -3.76
CA TRP A 84 -4.85 -3.64 -3.25
C TRP A 84 -3.91 -4.81 -3.49
N ILE A 85 -4.40 -6.05 -3.37
CA ILE A 85 -3.55 -7.23 -3.55
C ILE A 85 -3.06 -7.35 -5.00
N ASP A 86 -3.93 -7.06 -5.98
CA ASP A 86 -3.51 -7.04 -7.39
C ASP A 86 -2.50 -5.92 -7.66
N HIS A 87 -2.68 -4.75 -7.04
CA HIS A 87 -1.70 -3.67 -7.08
C HIS A 87 -0.34 -4.10 -6.51
N LEU A 88 -0.33 -4.71 -5.32
CA LEU A 88 0.90 -5.16 -4.66
C LEU A 88 1.63 -6.21 -5.51
N HIS A 89 0.90 -7.16 -6.08
CA HIS A 89 1.44 -8.14 -7.01
C HIS A 89 2.01 -7.49 -8.27
N GLY A 90 1.33 -6.48 -8.83
CA GLY A 90 1.85 -5.71 -9.96
C GLY A 90 3.18 -5.02 -9.65
N CYS A 91 3.28 -4.36 -8.49
CA CYS A 91 4.54 -3.74 -8.06
C CYS A 91 5.66 -4.78 -7.88
N ARG A 92 5.36 -5.94 -7.30
CA ARG A 92 6.34 -7.03 -7.13
C ARG A 92 6.79 -7.61 -8.45
N ALA A 93 5.88 -7.74 -9.42
CA ALA A 93 6.23 -8.18 -10.77
C ALA A 93 7.20 -7.20 -11.44
N VAL A 94 6.93 -5.89 -11.38
CA VAL A 94 7.86 -4.86 -11.89
C VAL A 94 9.22 -4.92 -11.19
N ALA A 95 9.23 -5.12 -9.86
CA ALA A 95 10.47 -5.25 -9.09
C ALA A 95 11.29 -6.49 -9.51
N ALA A 96 10.61 -7.62 -9.74
CA ALA A 96 11.25 -8.83 -10.24
C ALA A 96 11.81 -8.64 -11.66
N ASP A 97 11.04 -8.04 -12.56
CA ASP A 97 11.42 -7.86 -13.97
C ASP A 97 12.55 -6.86 -14.17
N THR A 98 12.64 -5.86 -13.28
CA THR A 98 13.67 -4.79 -13.37
C THR A 98 14.85 -4.99 -12.42
N GLY A 99 14.76 -5.93 -11.48
CA GLY A 99 15.78 -6.16 -10.44
C GLY A 99 15.88 -5.04 -9.40
N HIS A 100 14.97 -4.07 -9.40
CA HIS A 100 14.95 -2.97 -8.44
C HIS A 100 14.19 -3.32 -7.16
N SER A 101 14.49 -2.62 -6.07
CA SER A 101 13.76 -2.80 -4.81
C SER A 101 12.28 -2.42 -4.98
N LEU A 102 11.40 -3.08 -4.21
CA LEU A 102 9.97 -2.80 -4.21
C LEU A 102 9.67 -1.32 -3.89
N ARG A 103 10.45 -0.73 -2.97
CA ARG A 103 10.34 0.70 -2.62
C ARG A 103 10.71 1.63 -3.78
N THR A 104 11.75 1.31 -4.54
CA THR A 104 12.15 2.08 -5.74
C THR A 104 11.05 2.03 -6.79
N VAL A 105 10.49 0.84 -7.02
CA VAL A 105 9.40 0.62 -7.97
C VAL A 105 8.13 1.36 -7.56
N ASP A 106 7.71 1.27 -6.30
CA ASP A 106 6.57 2.00 -5.74
C ASP A 106 6.68 3.51 -6.01
N HIS A 107 7.84 4.10 -5.71
CA HIS A 107 8.10 5.51 -5.96
C HIS A 107 8.09 5.86 -7.46
N ALA A 108 8.69 5.02 -8.31
CA ALA A 108 8.75 5.23 -9.76
C ALA A 108 7.34 5.17 -10.39
N LEU A 109 6.53 4.18 -10.02
CA LEU A 109 5.15 4.01 -10.49
C LEU A 109 4.27 5.21 -10.10
N PHE A 110 4.38 5.68 -8.86
CA PHE A 110 3.68 6.88 -8.41
C PHE A 110 4.09 8.12 -9.23
N THR A 111 5.40 8.30 -9.44
CA THR A 111 5.96 9.44 -10.18
C THR A 111 5.60 9.42 -11.69
N ALA A 112 5.47 8.23 -12.26
CA ALA A 112 5.10 8.03 -13.66
C ALA A 112 3.69 8.55 -13.97
N LYS A 113 2.75 8.53 -13.01
CA LYS A 113 1.37 9.05 -13.16
C LYS A 113 0.60 8.47 -14.37
N GLY A 114 0.82 7.21 -14.69
CA GLY A 114 0.20 6.52 -15.83
C GLY A 114 0.95 6.62 -17.16
N ARG A 115 2.21 7.07 -17.15
CA ARG A 115 3.08 7.07 -18.33
C ARG A 115 3.71 5.70 -18.56
N LEU A 116 4.05 5.39 -19.81
CA LEU A 116 4.68 4.13 -20.23
C LEU A 116 6.18 4.03 -19.87
N THR A 117 6.73 5.07 -19.24
CA THR A 117 8.12 5.09 -18.79
C THR A 117 8.16 5.26 -17.28
N LEU A 118 9.03 4.49 -16.62
CA LEU A 118 9.23 4.54 -15.17
C LEU A 118 10.42 5.45 -14.85
N PRO A 119 10.20 6.63 -14.24
CA PRO A 119 11.29 7.53 -13.88
C PRO A 119 12.27 6.86 -12.90
N GLY A 120 13.55 6.87 -13.25
CA GLY A 120 14.62 6.36 -12.38
C GLY A 120 14.84 4.86 -12.42
N LEU A 121 14.09 4.10 -13.24
CA LEU A 121 14.41 2.72 -13.60
C LEU A 121 15.00 2.74 -15.02
N LYS A 122 16.18 2.13 -15.22
CA LYS A 122 16.90 2.08 -16.49
C LYS A 122 16.91 0.66 -17.04
#